data_AF-A0A2U9TJX3-F1
#
_entry.id   AF-A0A2U9TJX3-F1
#
_cell.length_a   1.000
_cell.length_b   1.000
_cell.length_c   1.000
_cell.angle_alpha   90.00
_cell.angle_beta   90.00
_cell.angle_gamma   90.00
#
_symmetry.space_group_name_H-M   'P 1'
#
loop_
_entity.id
_entity.type
_entity.pdbx_description
1 polymer ?
#
loop_
_entity_poly.entity_id
_entity_poly.type
_entity_poly.pdbx_seq_one_letter_code
_entity_poly.pdbx_strand_id
1 'polypeptide(L)'
;MKVQIATLVLATAAALPAWAGNDPITELSGITGLSERKVQMVLGNRTAYAEYRYTYDRSVKAFTRAVGEENFHRLLNGEEVALRDAQGREVVIQIHRDVPSAAL
;
A
#
# COMPACT_ATOMS: atom_id res chain seq x y z
N MET A 1 -37.68 -31.46 10.95
CA MET A 1 -37.19 -30.06 10.93
C MET A 1 -36.39 -29.87 9.65
N LYS A 2 -36.79 -28.94 8.78
CA LYS A 2 -36.12 -28.63 7.49
C LYS A 2 -35.50 -27.23 7.61
N VAL A 3 -34.19 -27.13 7.60
CA VAL A 3 -33.48 -25.84 7.61
C VAL A 3 -33.19 -25.48 6.16
N GLN A 4 -33.89 -24.46 5.66
CA GLN A 4 -33.63 -23.87 4.36
C GLN A 4 -32.52 -22.83 4.52
N ILE A 5 -31.37 -23.10 3.89
CA ILE A 5 -30.22 -22.19 3.88
C ILE A 5 -30.52 -21.11 2.84
N ALA A 6 -30.80 -19.90 3.32
CA ALA A 6 -30.96 -18.72 2.47
C ALA A 6 -29.57 -18.29 1.97
N THR A 7 -29.36 -18.44 0.67
CA THR A 7 -28.18 -17.95 -0.05
C THR A 7 -28.25 -16.44 -0.16
N LEU A 8 -27.35 -15.74 0.55
CA LEU A 8 -27.11 -14.31 0.41
C LEU A 8 -26.36 -14.09 -0.91
N VAL A 9 -27.04 -13.57 -1.94
CA VAL A 9 -26.41 -13.10 -3.18
C VAL A 9 -25.69 -11.79 -2.86
N LEU A 10 -24.37 -11.85 -2.73
CA LEU A 10 -23.51 -10.70 -2.56
C LEU A 10 -23.41 -9.98 -3.92
N ALA A 11 -24.17 -8.89 -4.08
CA ALA A 11 -24.03 -8.00 -5.22
C ALA A 11 -22.63 -7.39 -5.22
N THR A 12 -21.76 -7.88 -6.10
CA THR A 12 -20.47 -7.24 -6.39
C THR A 12 -20.76 -5.96 -7.16
N ALA A 13 -20.97 -4.87 -6.43
CA ALA A 13 -20.84 -3.54 -7.00
C ALA A 13 -19.43 -3.44 -7.57
N ALA A 14 -19.32 -3.37 -8.89
CA ALA A 14 -18.07 -3.08 -9.57
C ALA A 14 -17.61 -1.70 -9.10
N ALA A 15 -16.72 -1.68 -8.10
CA ALA A 15 -15.95 -0.50 -7.75
C ALA A 15 -15.06 -0.23 -8.96
N LEU A 16 -15.47 0.73 -9.80
CA LEU A 16 -14.55 1.33 -10.76
C LEU A 16 -13.34 1.82 -9.94
N PRO A 17 -12.10 1.49 -10.33
CA PRO A 17 -10.93 1.97 -9.62
C PRO A 17 -10.99 3.48 -9.72
N ALA A 18 -11.26 4.14 -8.59
CA ALA A 18 -11.11 5.57 -8.49
C ALA A 18 -9.61 5.82 -8.62
N TRP A 19 -9.14 6.07 -9.84
CA TRP A 19 -7.83 6.66 -10.10
C TRP A 19 -7.85 8.09 -9.54
N ALA A 20 -7.89 8.21 -8.22
CA ALA A 20 -7.61 9.45 -7.55
C ALA A 20 -6.15 9.74 -7.85
N GLY A 21 -5.89 10.75 -8.67
CA GLY A 21 -4.54 11.22 -9.03
C GLY A 21 -3.84 11.86 -7.85
N ASN A 22 -3.66 11.11 -6.77
CA ASN A 22 -3.03 11.55 -5.55
C ASN A 22 -1.72 10.79 -5.39
N ASP A 23 -0.68 11.50 -4.99
CA ASP A 23 0.65 10.95 -4.78
C ASP A 23 0.56 9.64 -3.94
N PRO A 24 1.04 8.48 -4.44
CA PRO A 24 0.96 7.22 -3.72
C PRO A 24 1.65 7.29 -2.35
N ILE A 25 2.61 8.21 -2.18
CA ILE A 25 3.24 8.48 -0.90
C ILE A 25 2.24 9.09 0.08
N THR A 26 1.46 10.08 -0.35
CA THR A 26 0.43 10.73 0.48
C THR A 26 -0.65 9.73 0.87
N GLU A 27 -1.10 8.87 -0.04
CA GLU A 27 -2.11 7.85 0.26
C GLU A 27 -1.62 6.83 1.28
N LEU A 28 -0.41 6.30 1.09
CA LEU A 28 0.23 5.40 2.03
C LEU A 28 0.50 6.06 3.37
N SER A 29 0.77 7.36 3.41
CA SER A 29 0.93 8.11 4.66
C SER A 29 -0.37 8.07 5.47
N GLY A 30 -1.52 8.25 4.80
CA GLY A 30 -2.84 8.18 5.42
C GLY A 30 -3.19 6.77 5.89
N ILE A 31 -2.84 5.74 5.12
CA ILE A 31 -3.11 4.34 5.46
C ILE A 31 -2.25 3.86 6.62
N THR A 32 -0.95 4.18 6.59
CA THR A 32 0.01 3.66 7.58
C THR A 32 0.13 4.51 8.83
N GLY A 33 -0.37 5.76 8.80
CA GLY A 33 -0.16 6.75 9.86
C GLY A 33 1.31 7.21 9.97
N LEU A 34 2.16 6.87 9.00
CA LEU A 34 3.53 7.35 8.91
C LEU A 34 3.57 8.67 8.14
N SER A 35 4.57 9.51 8.42
CA SER A 35 4.81 10.68 7.59
C SER A 35 5.28 10.27 6.19
N GLU A 36 5.00 11.10 5.19
CA GLU A 36 5.44 10.89 3.80
C GLU A 36 6.94 10.61 3.69
N ARG A 37 7.77 11.33 4.45
CA ARG A 37 9.22 11.08 4.55
C ARG A 37 9.54 9.64 4.99
N LYS A 38 8.79 9.08 5.93
CA LYS A 38 8.99 7.69 6.39
C LYS A 38 8.49 6.68 5.36
N VAL A 39 7.41 6.99 4.65
CA VAL A 39 6.92 6.16 3.54
C VAL A 39 7.96 6.13 2.40
N GLN A 40 8.48 7.29 2.00
CA GLN A 40 9.59 7.40 1.04
C GLN A 40 10.85 6.70 1.53
N MET A 41 11.13 6.74 2.83
CA MET A 41 12.26 6.01 3.41
C MET A 41 12.12 4.49 3.26
N VAL A 42 10.89 3.97 3.37
CA VAL A 42 10.58 2.53 3.29
C VAL A 42 10.51 2.05 1.83
N LEU A 43 9.91 2.83 0.92
CA LEU A 43 9.61 2.42 -0.45
C LEU A 43 10.47 3.08 -1.53
N GLY A 44 11.05 4.24 -1.24
CA GLY A 44 11.88 5.00 -2.18
C GLY A 44 13.26 4.39 -2.38
N ASN A 45 13.99 4.92 -3.37
CA ASN A 45 15.39 4.58 -3.57
C ASN A 45 16.15 4.91 -2.29
N ARG A 46 16.92 3.96 -1.74
CA ARG A 46 17.61 4.10 -0.44
C ARG A 46 18.63 5.24 -0.52
N THR A 47 18.17 6.47 -0.34
CA THR A 47 19.02 7.64 -0.18
C THR A 47 19.86 7.43 1.06
N ALA A 48 21.16 7.68 0.97
CA ALA A 48 22.13 7.47 2.05
C ALA A 48 22.00 8.47 3.21
N TYR A 49 20.78 8.74 3.70
CA TYR A 49 20.60 9.59 4.88
C TYR A 49 21.01 8.81 6.12
N ALA A 50 21.94 9.34 6.90
CA ALA A 50 22.43 8.72 8.14
C ALA A 50 21.32 8.42 9.17
N GLU A 51 20.18 9.12 9.08
CA GLU A 51 18.95 8.91 9.86
C GLU A 51 18.29 7.54 9.60
N TYR A 52 18.59 6.91 8.46
CA TYR A 52 18.03 5.60 8.06
C TYR A 52 18.25 4.56 9.15
N ARG A 53 19.49 4.41 9.63
CA ARG A 53 19.85 3.16 10.31
C ARG A 53 19.12 2.94 11.64
N TYR A 54 18.77 4.01 12.35
CA TYR A 54 18.11 3.92 13.65
C TYR A 54 16.58 3.89 13.55
N THR A 55 15.99 4.60 12.59
CA THR A 55 14.54 4.78 12.49
C THR A 55 13.88 3.91 11.42
N TYR A 56 14.68 3.33 10.51
CA TYR A 56 14.20 2.50 9.41
C TYR A 56 13.51 1.24 9.90
N ASP A 57 14.14 0.43 10.76
CA ASP A 57 13.55 -0.84 11.21
C ASP A 57 12.20 -0.64 11.90
N ARG A 58 12.07 0.43 12.69
CA ARG A 58 10.79 0.79 13.32
C ARG A 58 9.76 1.19 12.28
N SER A 59 10.16 1.96 11.27
CA SER A 59 9.27 2.43 10.20
C SER A 59 8.84 1.27 9.30
N VAL A 60 9.74 0.36 8.93
CA VAL A 60 9.42 -0.87 8.19
C VAL A 60 8.44 -1.72 8.99
N LYS A 61 8.72 -2.00 10.27
CA LYS A 61 7.81 -2.78 11.12
C LYS A 61 6.43 -2.15 11.23
N ALA A 62 6.35 -0.83 11.39
CA ALA A 62 5.08 -0.11 11.44
C ALA A 62 4.34 -0.16 10.10
N PHE A 63 5.06 0.05 8.99
CA PHE A 63 4.54 -0.01 7.64
C PHE A 63 4.00 -1.42 7.33
N THR A 64 4.81 -2.47 7.50
CA THR A 64 4.43 -3.86 7.28
C THR A 64 3.23 -4.28 8.14
N ARG A 65 3.14 -3.79 9.39
CA ARG A 65 1.97 -4.06 10.23
C ARG A 65 0.70 -3.42 9.68
N ALA A 66 0.80 -2.23 9.11
CA ALA A 66 -0.35 -1.51 8.57
C ALA A 66 -0.84 -2.11 7.25
N VAL A 67 0.07 -2.45 6.33
CA VAL A 67 -0.31 -2.92 4.99
C VAL A 67 -0.41 -4.45 4.87
N GLY A 68 0.25 -5.19 5.76
CA GLY A 68 0.44 -6.64 5.67
C GLY A 68 1.73 -7.02 4.94
N GLU A 69 2.33 -8.16 5.32
CA GLU A 69 3.63 -8.62 4.78
C GLU A 69 3.59 -8.87 3.27
N GLU A 70 2.55 -9.54 2.78
CA GLU A 70 2.37 -9.79 1.34
C GLU A 70 2.28 -8.48 0.53
N ASN A 71 1.40 -7.58 0.94
CA ASN A 71 1.23 -6.27 0.31
C ASN A 71 2.50 -5.42 0.38
N PHE A 72 3.27 -5.52 1.47
CA PHE A 72 4.56 -4.87 1.59
C PHE A 72 5.54 -5.35 0.50
N HIS A 73 5.64 -6.66 0.28
CA HIS A 73 6.50 -7.20 -0.78
C HIS A 73 6.05 -6.79 -2.18
N ARG A 74 4.74 -6.80 -2.44
CA ARG A 74 4.17 -6.35 -3.71
C ARG A 74 4.44 -4.87 -3.97
N LEU A 75 4.26 -4.01 -2.98
CA LEU A 75 4.60 -2.59 -3.05
C LEU A 75 6.10 -2.37 -3.28
N LEU A 76 6.96 -3.16 -2.63
CA LEU A 76 8.38 -3.15 -2.94
C LEU A 76 8.62 -3.52 -4.40
N ASN A 77 7.97 -4.55 -4.94
CA ASN A 77 8.15 -4.94 -6.35
C ASN A 77 7.56 -3.92 -7.36
N GLY A 78 6.90 -2.86 -6.91
CA GLY A 78 6.20 -1.91 -7.79
C GLY A 78 4.90 -2.47 -8.36
N GLU A 79 4.39 -3.55 -7.77
CA GLU A 79 3.10 -4.13 -8.12
C GLU A 79 1.96 -3.26 -7.62
N GLU A 80 0.83 -3.36 -8.30
CA GLU A 80 -0.42 -2.74 -7.89
C GLU A 80 -1.01 -3.49 -6.69
N VAL A 81 -1.42 -2.76 -5.65
CA VAL A 81 -1.97 -3.31 -4.41
C VAL A 81 -3.22 -2.55 -4.01
N ALA A 82 -4.32 -3.27 -3.78
CA ALA A 82 -5.54 -2.70 -3.20
C ALA A 82 -5.44 -2.71 -1.66
N LEU A 83 -5.51 -1.53 -1.05
CA LEU A 83 -5.48 -1.33 0.40
C LEU A 83 -6.77 -0.67 0.86
N ARG A 84 -7.08 -0.81 2.16
CA ARG A 84 -8.18 -0.06 2.78
C ARG A 84 -7.65 1.15 3.54
N ASP A 85 -8.24 2.30 3.30
CA ASP A 85 -7.97 3.51 4.09
C ASP A 85 -8.68 3.50 5.44
N ALA A 86 -8.42 4.51 6.26
CA ALA A 86 -9.01 4.68 7.58
C ALA A 86 -10.55 4.82 7.54
N GLN A 87 -11.11 5.18 6.40
CA GLN A 87 -12.55 5.31 6.13
C GLN A 87 -13.15 4.01 5.56
N GLY A 88 -12.34 2.95 5.40
CA GLY A 88 -12.76 1.66 4.87
C GLY A 88 -12.92 1.63 3.35
N ARG A 89 -12.48 2.66 2.64
CA ARG A 89 -12.49 2.71 1.17
C ARG A 89 -11.32 1.92 0.63
N GLU A 90 -11.56 1.20 -0.45
CA GLU A 90 -10.50 0.52 -1.19
C GLU A 90 -9.77 1.52 -2.09
N VAL A 91 -8.45 1.57 -1.95
CA VAL A 91 -7.55 2.44 -2.69
C VAL A 91 -6.50 1.57 -3.35
N VAL A 92 -6.34 1.75 -4.66
CA VAL A 92 -5.42 0.98 -5.47
C VAL A 92 -4.13 1.77 -5.61
N ILE A 93 -3.04 1.23 -5.07
CA ILE A 93 -1.75 1.89 -4.99
C ILE A 93 -0.73 1.17 -5.86
N GLN A 94 -0.03 1.92 -6.69
CA GLN A 94 1.12 1.44 -7.44
C GLN A 94 2.30 2.41 -7.25
N ILE A 95 3.45 1.87 -6.85
CA ILE A 95 4.68 2.65 -6.74
C ILE A 95 5.37 2.67 -8.10
N HIS A 96 5.33 3.82 -8.78
CA HIS A 96 6.14 4.03 -9.97
C HIS A 96 7.61 4.07 -9.56
N ARG A 97 8.29 2.92 -9.62
CA ARG A 97 9.74 2.95 -9.62
C ARG A 97 10.15 3.41 -11.01
N ASP A 98 10.91 4.50 -11.08
CA ASP A 98 11.82 4.72 -12.21
C ASP A 98 12.82 3.56 -12.20
N VAL A 99 12.41 2.42 -12.76
CA VAL A 99 13.36 1.38 -13.13
C VAL A 99 14.17 2.06 -14.22
N PRO A 100 15.48 2.33 -14.03
CA PRO A 100 16.29 2.78 -15.16
C PRO A 100 16.08 1.72 -16.22
N SER A 101 15.51 2.12 -17.36
CA SER A 101 15.38 1.25 -18.52
C SER A 101 16.77 0.66 -18.70
N ALA A 102 16.92 -0.61 -18.35
CA ALA A 102 18.15 -1.32 -18.56
C ALA A 102 18.40 -1.15 -20.06
N ALA A 103 19.48 -0.43 -20.37
CA ALA A 103 19.97 -0.27 -21.71
C ALA A 103 19.95 -1.65 -22.38
N LEU A 104 19.21 -1.72 -23.48
CA LEU A 104 19.25 -2.81 -24.45
C LEU A 104 20.70 -3.09 -24.86
#